data_AF-A0AAN0JGZ2-F1
#
_entry.id   AF-A0AAN0JGZ2-F1
#
_cell.length_a   1.000
_cell.length_b   1.000
_cell.length_c   1.000
_cell.angle_alpha   90.00
_cell.angle_beta   90.00
_cell.angle_gamma   90.00
#
_symmetry.space_group_name_H-M   'P 1'
#
loop_
_entity.id
_entity.type
_entity.pdbx_description
1 polymer ?
#
loop_
_entity_poly.entity_id
_entity_poly.type
_entity_poly.pdbx_seq_one_letter_code
_entity_poly.pdbx_strand_id
1 'polypeptide(L)'
;MSSIYQPVERYFHSTVQVGDYLYLWGGRLPDTENMKSMHSVVEVCHVPSGEWVQKPTTGDPPLGVQGYAAAVIRNEIFFYGGYNVNYIHFHEGHHNSLYSFNVDTFNWKELSPTTSHHGPMMKTGSGMVALQINDEDYLAVIGGWGPFYTPPQPGAQYSGGGYQYCNEVHMYRLKTGEWASPTVTGDRPPPINAFTLTSITNTTAILFGGEISYSRWSNDVYVFEFTDTSVNCTMFSNPGGSVQWPEERYHHSSVLINYSSGPHLLVVGGCAGGIHDCWLLNINKMEWKQLTNIPDSVTDRYGHSLSVWNETQATHWIIEFGGGSSSGSELSDTRFIEIISSTGDLVVQSVLDINEYRRERARQRLAQGHPPSIEDIMNKKPQKSDLLRYFTSSAAHYSTIGIALDVDVTDLLHSPMAASDKLILVFQRWIDSNKGVTWRKVLQVCDDYPDQLGRVKAEVEKFLSSDRAHDNY
;
A
#
# COMPACT_ATOMS: atom_id res chain seq x y z
N MET A 1 -2.67 -4.31 25.38
CA MET A 1 -2.09 -3.48 24.30
C MET A 1 -3.15 -3.44 23.21
N SER A 2 -3.76 -2.29 22.92
CA SER A 2 -4.51 -2.15 21.67
C SER A 2 -3.49 -2.28 20.55
N SER A 3 -3.49 -3.41 19.86
CA SER A 3 -2.60 -3.62 18.72
C SER A 3 -2.93 -2.56 17.68
N ILE A 4 -1.94 -1.75 17.31
CA ILE A 4 -2.05 -0.89 16.12
C ILE A 4 -2.32 -1.84 14.95
N TYR A 5 -3.41 -1.59 14.23
CA TYR A 5 -3.77 -2.42 13.08
C TYR A 5 -2.62 -2.41 12.06
N GLN A 6 -2.32 -3.60 11.54
CA GLN A 6 -1.44 -3.80 10.39
C GLN A 6 -2.16 -4.75 9.43
N PRO A 7 -2.08 -4.50 8.11
CA PRO A 7 -2.62 -5.44 7.15
C PRO A 7 -1.90 -6.79 7.26
N VAL A 8 -2.63 -7.87 7.03
CA VAL A 8 -2.09 -9.25 7.04
C VAL A 8 -1.25 -9.53 5.79
N GLU A 9 -0.46 -10.59 5.87
CA GLU A 9 0.40 -11.07 4.79
C GLU A 9 -0.38 -11.34 3.50
N ARG A 10 0.19 -10.90 2.38
CA ARG A 10 -0.39 -11.09 1.05
C ARG A 10 0.57 -10.72 -0.07
N TYR A 11 0.35 -11.32 -1.24
CA TYR A 11 1.06 -11.02 -2.48
C TYR A 11 0.10 -10.97 -3.66
N PHE A 12 0.56 -10.48 -4.81
CA PHE A 12 -0.25 -10.20 -6.00
C PHE A 12 -1.40 -9.20 -5.76
N HIS A 13 -1.21 -8.30 -4.80
CA HIS A 13 -2.06 -7.14 -4.58
C HIS A 13 -1.41 -5.90 -5.23
N SER A 14 -2.08 -4.75 -5.15
CA SER A 14 -1.46 -3.46 -5.43
C SER A 14 -1.80 -2.47 -4.33
N THR A 15 -0.82 -1.67 -3.95
CA THR A 15 -1.04 -0.45 -3.19
C THR A 15 -1.14 0.72 -4.17
N VAL A 16 -2.11 1.61 -3.96
CA VAL A 16 -2.36 2.76 -4.84
C VAL A 16 -2.39 4.03 -4.00
N GLN A 17 -1.58 5.01 -4.36
CA GLN A 17 -1.49 6.29 -3.67
C GLN A 17 -2.53 7.28 -4.22
N VAL A 18 -3.30 7.91 -3.31
CA VAL A 18 -4.21 9.03 -3.60
C VAL A 18 -4.03 10.09 -2.52
N GLY A 19 -3.41 11.23 -2.87
CA GLY A 19 -3.06 12.27 -1.90
C GLY A 19 -2.12 11.73 -0.81
N ASP A 20 -2.42 11.99 0.45
CA ASP A 20 -1.59 11.52 1.58
C ASP A 20 -1.91 10.09 2.03
N TYR A 21 -2.70 9.35 1.25
CA TYR A 21 -3.19 8.02 1.61
C TYR A 21 -2.76 6.95 0.62
N LEU A 22 -2.49 5.77 1.14
CA LEU A 22 -2.26 4.54 0.40
C LEU A 22 -3.45 3.61 0.58
N TYR A 23 -3.97 3.07 -0.52
CA TYR A 23 -5.10 2.14 -0.51
C TYR A 23 -4.61 0.76 -0.93
N LEU A 24 -5.00 -0.25 -0.17
CA LEU A 24 -4.67 -1.66 -0.39
C LEU A 24 -5.97 -2.47 -0.40
N TRP A 25 -6.12 -3.32 -1.40
CA TRP A 25 -7.25 -4.22 -1.55
C TRP A 25 -6.78 -5.56 -2.11
N GLY A 26 -7.55 -6.63 -1.91
CA GLY A 26 -7.28 -7.94 -2.49
C GLY A 26 -5.90 -8.51 -2.14
N GLY A 27 -5.34 -9.28 -3.07
CA GLY A 27 -4.16 -10.13 -2.91
C GLY A 27 -4.51 -11.58 -2.58
N ARG A 28 -3.53 -12.46 -2.71
CA ARG A 28 -3.60 -13.81 -2.18
C ARG A 28 -3.44 -13.76 -0.67
N LEU A 29 -4.48 -14.21 0.04
CA LEU A 29 -4.53 -14.28 1.50
C LEU A 29 -4.25 -15.72 1.97
N PRO A 30 -3.67 -15.91 3.17
CA PRO A 30 -3.38 -17.23 3.73
C PRO A 30 -4.64 -17.98 4.18
N ASP A 31 -5.66 -17.27 4.67
CA ASP A 31 -6.93 -17.86 5.15
C ASP A 31 -8.07 -17.70 4.12
N THR A 32 -8.53 -18.82 3.57
CA THR A 32 -9.60 -18.86 2.57
C THR A 32 -11.01 -18.73 3.16
N GLU A 33 -11.22 -19.06 4.45
CA GLU A 33 -12.55 -19.07 5.08
C GLU A 33 -13.09 -17.64 5.29
N ASN A 34 -12.19 -16.67 5.53
CA ASN A 34 -12.54 -15.27 5.78
C ASN A 34 -12.40 -14.34 4.56
N MET A 35 -12.03 -14.85 3.37
CA MET A 35 -11.76 -14.04 2.16
C MET A 35 -12.92 -13.13 1.78
N LYS A 36 -14.18 -13.58 1.86
CA LYS A 36 -15.34 -12.73 1.52
C LYS A 36 -15.46 -11.51 2.44
N SER A 37 -15.23 -11.70 3.74
CA SER A 37 -15.21 -10.62 4.71
C SER A 37 -14.05 -9.65 4.43
N MET A 38 -12.88 -10.19 4.09
CA MET A 38 -11.68 -9.39 3.81
C MET A 38 -11.72 -8.63 2.48
N HIS A 39 -12.39 -9.13 1.46
CA HIS A 39 -12.54 -8.40 0.20
C HIS A 39 -13.60 -7.27 0.30
N SER A 40 -14.41 -7.28 1.36
CA SER A 40 -15.43 -6.26 1.62
C SER A 40 -14.86 -5.03 2.35
N VAL A 41 -13.55 -5.03 2.63
CA VAL A 41 -12.83 -3.94 3.28
C VAL A 41 -11.64 -3.50 2.44
N VAL A 42 -11.18 -2.28 2.67
CA VAL A 42 -9.96 -1.71 2.09
C VAL A 42 -9.06 -1.28 3.24
N GLU A 43 -7.78 -1.64 3.17
CA GLU A 43 -6.78 -1.11 4.09
C GLU A 43 -6.30 0.26 3.59
N VAL A 44 -6.24 1.22 4.50
CA VAL A 44 -5.85 2.60 4.22
C VAL A 44 -4.69 2.99 5.11
N CYS A 45 -3.57 3.40 4.53
CA CYS A 45 -2.44 3.98 5.25
C CYS A 45 -2.45 5.49 5.10
N HIS A 46 -2.46 6.24 6.19
CA HIS A 46 -2.10 7.66 6.16
C HIS A 46 -0.58 7.78 6.15
N VAL A 47 0.00 8.04 4.98
CA VAL A 47 1.45 7.97 4.77
C VAL A 47 2.20 8.93 5.70
N PRO A 48 1.81 10.21 5.89
CA PRO A 48 2.55 11.12 6.76
C PRO A 48 2.66 10.67 8.23
N SER A 49 1.73 9.84 8.74
CA SER A 49 1.82 9.22 10.08
C SER A 49 2.22 7.75 10.04
N GLY A 50 2.23 7.10 8.89
CA GLY A 50 2.40 5.64 8.75
C GLY A 50 1.31 4.83 9.44
N GLU A 51 0.11 5.39 9.66
CA GLU A 51 -0.99 4.72 10.36
C GLU A 51 -1.87 3.93 9.39
N TRP A 52 -2.05 2.63 9.65
CA TRP A 52 -2.97 1.78 8.91
C TRP A 52 -4.30 1.65 9.64
N VAL A 53 -5.39 1.76 8.88
CA VAL A 53 -6.74 1.46 9.33
C VAL A 53 -7.45 0.57 8.32
N GLN A 54 -8.41 -0.22 8.77
CA GLN A 54 -9.29 -0.98 7.89
C GLN A 54 -10.62 -0.25 7.77
N LYS A 55 -11.13 -0.10 6.55
CA LYS A 55 -12.41 0.57 6.29
C LYS A 55 -13.36 -0.34 5.52
N PRO A 56 -14.62 -0.48 5.95
CA PRO A 56 -15.63 -1.20 5.19
C PRO A 56 -15.93 -0.47 3.88
N THR A 57 -16.28 -1.25 2.86
CA THR A 57 -16.70 -0.73 1.56
C THR A 57 -18.16 -1.01 1.29
N THR A 58 -18.73 -0.30 0.33
CA THR A 58 -20.10 -0.47 -0.15
C THR A 58 -20.10 -0.77 -1.65
N GLY A 59 -21.21 -1.29 -2.15
CA GLY A 59 -21.28 -1.87 -3.50
C GLY A 59 -20.64 -3.27 -3.56
N ASP A 60 -20.58 -3.82 -4.77
CA ASP A 60 -20.00 -5.14 -5.01
C ASP A 60 -18.54 -5.00 -5.46
N PRO A 61 -17.56 -5.48 -4.67
CA PRO A 61 -16.16 -5.43 -5.06
C PRO A 61 -15.87 -6.40 -6.24
N PRO A 62 -14.77 -6.18 -6.98
CA PRO A 62 -14.38 -7.04 -8.08
C PRO A 62 -14.17 -8.49 -7.65
N LEU A 63 -14.50 -9.43 -8.55
CA LEU A 63 -14.29 -10.86 -8.29
C LEU A 63 -12.83 -11.29 -8.47
N GLY A 64 -12.08 -10.62 -9.36
CA GLY A 64 -10.65 -10.86 -9.60
C GLY A 64 -9.80 -10.23 -8.50
N VAL A 65 -9.54 -11.00 -7.45
CA VAL A 65 -8.98 -10.49 -6.19
C VAL A 65 -7.46 -10.46 -6.15
N GLN A 66 -6.77 -11.14 -7.07
CA GLN A 66 -5.31 -11.16 -7.14
C GLN A 66 -4.80 -11.02 -8.57
N GLY A 67 -3.64 -10.38 -8.72
CA GLY A 67 -3.00 -10.12 -10.02
C GLY A 67 -3.85 -9.26 -10.95
N TYR A 68 -4.80 -8.49 -10.41
CA TYR A 68 -5.52 -7.47 -11.14
C TYR A 68 -4.57 -6.32 -11.48
N ALA A 69 -4.93 -5.53 -12.49
CA ALA A 69 -4.25 -4.28 -12.80
C ALA A 69 -4.97 -3.11 -12.14
N ALA A 70 -4.22 -2.09 -11.68
CA ALA A 70 -4.81 -0.91 -11.05
C ALA A 70 -4.21 0.39 -11.61
N ALA A 71 -5.02 1.44 -11.66
CA ALA A 71 -4.60 2.80 -12.03
C ALA A 71 -5.48 3.83 -11.31
N VAL A 72 -4.99 5.05 -11.16
CA VAL A 72 -5.71 6.12 -10.45
C VAL A 72 -5.96 7.30 -11.39
N ILE A 73 -7.18 7.85 -11.32
CA ILE A 73 -7.51 9.16 -11.90
C ILE A 73 -8.23 9.97 -10.83
N ARG A 74 -7.56 11.03 -10.35
CA ARG A 74 -8.08 11.89 -9.27
C ARG A 74 -8.36 11.07 -8.00
N ASN A 75 -9.63 10.94 -7.60
CA ASN A 75 -10.07 10.25 -6.39
C ASN A 75 -10.70 8.87 -6.70
N GLU A 76 -10.57 8.40 -7.93
CA GLU A 76 -11.08 7.10 -8.37
C GLU A 76 -9.91 6.16 -8.65
N ILE A 77 -9.95 4.99 -8.02
CA ILE A 77 -9.03 3.89 -8.31
C ILE A 77 -9.76 2.89 -9.21
N PHE A 78 -9.16 2.56 -10.34
CA PHE A 78 -9.70 1.61 -11.29
C PHE A 78 -9.02 0.26 -11.12
N PHE A 79 -9.81 -0.81 -11.23
CA PHE A 79 -9.36 -2.19 -11.11
C PHE A 79 -9.82 -2.99 -12.32
N TYR A 80 -8.89 -3.67 -12.97
CA TYR A 80 -9.15 -4.47 -14.16
C TYR A 80 -8.69 -5.91 -14.00
N GLY A 81 -9.58 -6.83 -14.35
CA GLY A 81 -9.29 -8.27 -14.49
C GLY A 81 -8.93 -8.95 -13.18
N GLY A 82 -7.88 -9.77 -13.21
CA GLY A 82 -7.41 -10.54 -12.06
C GLY A 82 -7.93 -11.98 -12.04
N TYR A 83 -7.46 -12.72 -11.03
CA TYR A 83 -7.78 -14.12 -10.82
C TYR A 83 -8.40 -14.34 -9.44
N ASN A 84 -9.24 -15.36 -9.31
CA ASN A 84 -9.82 -15.81 -8.05
C ASN A 84 -9.68 -17.32 -7.92
N VAL A 85 -8.94 -17.75 -6.90
CA VAL A 85 -8.59 -19.15 -6.68
C VAL A 85 -9.76 -20.02 -6.20
N ASN A 86 -10.83 -19.40 -5.69
CA ASN A 86 -11.96 -20.12 -5.10
C ASN A 86 -12.93 -20.74 -6.13
N TYR A 87 -12.71 -20.49 -7.43
CA TYR A 87 -13.48 -21.15 -8.47
C TYR A 87 -12.97 -22.58 -8.67
N ILE A 88 -13.89 -23.54 -8.53
CA ILE A 88 -13.63 -24.99 -8.66
C ILE A 88 -13.08 -25.33 -10.04
N HIS A 89 -13.47 -24.55 -11.07
CA HIS A 89 -12.93 -24.65 -12.41
C HIS A 89 -11.96 -23.49 -12.68
N PHE A 90 -10.72 -23.84 -12.95
CA PHE A 90 -9.60 -22.91 -13.20
C PHE A 90 -9.89 -21.91 -14.35
N HIS A 91 -10.85 -22.21 -15.24
CA HIS A 91 -11.28 -21.34 -16.34
C HIS A 91 -12.25 -20.23 -15.90
N GLU A 92 -12.96 -20.40 -14.78
CA GLU A 92 -13.94 -19.45 -14.25
C GLU A 92 -13.32 -18.41 -13.31
N GLY A 93 -12.08 -18.64 -12.87
CA GLY A 93 -11.41 -17.73 -11.94
C GLY A 93 -10.80 -16.49 -12.59
N HIS A 94 -10.67 -16.42 -13.92
CA HIS A 94 -10.09 -15.26 -14.61
C HIS A 94 -11.17 -14.26 -14.99
N HIS A 95 -10.90 -12.97 -14.78
CA HIS A 95 -11.85 -11.90 -15.03
C HIS A 95 -11.30 -10.87 -16.02
N ASN A 96 -12.19 -10.11 -16.66
CA ASN A 96 -11.90 -8.90 -17.45
C ASN A 96 -12.84 -7.74 -17.10
N SER A 97 -13.52 -7.83 -15.96
CA SER A 97 -14.33 -6.73 -15.48
C SER A 97 -13.47 -5.51 -15.13
N LEU A 98 -14.02 -4.33 -15.37
CA LEU A 98 -13.47 -3.05 -14.95
C LEU A 98 -14.38 -2.44 -13.87
N TYR A 99 -13.79 -2.08 -12.75
CA TYR A 99 -14.46 -1.41 -11.64
C TYR A 99 -13.76 -0.09 -11.32
N SER A 100 -14.51 0.86 -10.79
CA SER A 100 -13.98 2.03 -10.09
C SER A 100 -14.30 1.95 -8.60
N PHE A 101 -13.36 2.42 -7.78
CA PHE A 101 -13.49 2.60 -6.34
C PHE A 101 -13.27 4.07 -5.99
N ASN A 102 -14.31 4.68 -5.44
CA ASN A 102 -14.26 6.07 -5.02
C ASN A 102 -13.71 6.16 -3.58
N VAL A 103 -12.57 6.82 -3.40
CA VAL A 103 -11.89 6.87 -2.10
C VAL A 103 -12.56 7.78 -1.06
N ASP A 104 -13.43 8.69 -1.50
CA ASP A 104 -14.17 9.58 -0.59
C ASP A 104 -15.38 8.87 0.03
N THR A 105 -16.04 8.02 -0.76
CA THR A 105 -17.29 7.33 -0.37
C THR A 105 -17.09 5.86 -0.01
N PHE A 106 -15.90 5.29 -0.28
CA PHE A 106 -15.61 3.86 -0.11
C PHE A 106 -16.61 2.96 -0.84
N ASN A 107 -17.01 3.37 -2.04
CA ASN A 107 -18.01 2.66 -2.85
C ASN A 107 -17.40 2.12 -4.14
N TRP A 108 -17.71 0.85 -4.43
CA TRP A 108 -17.40 0.17 -5.67
C TRP A 108 -18.47 0.42 -6.73
N LYS A 109 -18.05 0.54 -7.99
CA LYS A 109 -18.94 0.63 -9.14
C LYS A 109 -18.38 -0.19 -10.30
N GLU A 110 -19.18 -1.10 -10.82
CA GLU A 110 -18.87 -1.82 -12.06
C GLU A 110 -19.02 -0.88 -13.25
N LEU A 111 -18.00 -0.82 -14.10
CA LEU A 111 -17.97 -0.05 -15.34
C LEU A 111 -18.07 -0.95 -16.58
N SER A 112 -17.50 -2.15 -16.49
CA SER A 112 -17.59 -3.19 -17.53
C SER A 112 -17.68 -4.55 -16.85
N PRO A 113 -18.70 -5.37 -17.12
CA PRO A 113 -18.83 -6.71 -16.55
C PRO A 113 -17.79 -7.67 -17.13
N THR A 114 -17.60 -8.81 -16.45
CA THR A 114 -16.83 -9.92 -17.02
C THR A 114 -17.60 -10.55 -18.19
N THR A 115 -16.94 -10.77 -19.32
CA THR A 115 -17.56 -11.31 -20.54
C THR A 115 -16.54 -12.07 -21.41
N SER A 116 -16.97 -13.15 -22.07
CA SER A 116 -16.13 -13.92 -23.01
C SER A 116 -16.36 -13.54 -24.47
N HIS A 117 -17.25 -12.57 -24.75
CA HIS A 117 -17.76 -12.32 -26.10
C HIS A 117 -17.19 -11.07 -26.78
N HIS A 118 -16.78 -10.07 -26.00
CA HIS A 118 -16.34 -8.78 -26.52
C HIS A 118 -15.36 -8.09 -25.57
N GLY A 119 -14.58 -7.16 -26.11
CA GLY A 119 -13.58 -6.42 -25.35
C GLY A 119 -12.28 -7.21 -25.15
N PRO A 120 -11.49 -6.83 -24.14
CA PRO A 120 -10.23 -7.51 -23.85
C PRO A 120 -10.47 -8.91 -23.26
N MET A 121 -9.55 -9.85 -23.45
CA MET A 121 -9.70 -11.20 -22.87
C MET A 121 -9.67 -11.19 -21.32
N MET A 122 -10.28 -12.21 -20.71
CA MET A 122 -10.15 -12.50 -19.27
C MET A 122 -8.72 -12.87 -18.93
N LYS A 123 -8.13 -12.19 -17.94
CA LYS A 123 -6.68 -12.29 -17.66
C LYS A 123 -6.28 -11.77 -16.29
N THR A 124 -5.13 -12.27 -15.85
CA THR A 124 -4.38 -11.80 -14.66
C THR A 124 -2.94 -11.46 -15.05
N GLY A 125 -2.26 -10.68 -14.22
CA GLY A 125 -0.88 -10.25 -14.45
C GLY A 125 -0.72 -9.29 -15.65
N SER A 126 -1.79 -8.60 -16.05
CA SER A 126 -1.75 -7.48 -17.00
C SER A 126 -1.32 -6.18 -16.31
N GLY A 127 -0.90 -5.18 -17.09
CA GLY A 127 -0.68 -3.82 -16.60
C GLY A 127 -1.84 -2.89 -16.98
N MET A 128 -2.08 -1.84 -16.17
CA MET A 128 -3.02 -0.78 -16.50
C MET A 128 -2.42 0.59 -16.18
N VAL A 129 -2.64 1.57 -17.06
CA VAL A 129 -2.20 2.95 -16.88
C VAL A 129 -3.34 3.92 -17.17
N ALA A 130 -3.36 5.02 -16.43
CA ALA A 130 -4.21 6.16 -16.71
C ALA A 130 -3.53 7.09 -17.71
N LEU A 131 -4.31 7.57 -18.68
CA LEU A 131 -3.89 8.46 -19.75
C LEU A 131 -4.88 9.61 -19.90
N GLN A 132 -4.39 10.74 -20.39
CA GLN A 132 -5.22 11.88 -20.78
C GLN A 132 -4.89 12.28 -22.21
N ILE A 133 -5.84 12.08 -23.13
CA ILE A 133 -5.65 12.29 -24.57
C ILE A 133 -6.77 13.20 -25.04
N ASN A 134 -6.42 14.35 -25.63
CA ASN A 134 -7.39 15.36 -26.10
C ASN A 134 -8.40 15.77 -25.00
N ASP A 135 -7.90 16.02 -23.78
CA ASP A 135 -8.71 16.35 -22.58
C ASP A 135 -9.73 15.29 -22.16
N GLU A 136 -9.59 14.05 -22.64
CA GLU A 136 -10.39 12.91 -22.20
C GLU A 136 -9.53 11.88 -21.46
N ASP A 137 -10.10 11.32 -20.40
CA ASP A 137 -9.44 10.32 -19.58
C ASP A 137 -9.64 8.91 -20.16
N TYR A 138 -8.54 8.16 -20.27
CA TYR A 138 -8.51 6.78 -20.75
C TYR A 138 -7.78 5.88 -19.76
N LEU A 139 -8.13 4.60 -19.80
CA LEU A 139 -7.36 3.52 -19.17
C LEU A 139 -6.81 2.62 -20.27
N ALA A 140 -5.51 2.43 -20.34
CA ALA A 140 -4.90 1.45 -21.24
C ALA A 140 -4.55 0.18 -20.46
N VAL A 141 -4.99 -0.97 -20.96
CA VAL A 141 -4.70 -2.30 -20.41
C VAL A 141 -3.84 -3.07 -21.39
N ILE A 142 -2.71 -3.61 -20.91
CA ILE A 142 -1.72 -4.28 -21.73
C ILE A 142 -1.41 -5.67 -21.19
N GLY A 143 -1.19 -6.61 -22.11
CA GLY A 143 -0.66 -7.94 -21.82
C GLY A 143 -1.53 -8.75 -20.86
N GLY A 144 -0.93 -9.73 -20.19
CA GLY A 144 -1.56 -10.61 -19.21
C GLY A 144 -1.67 -12.05 -19.67
N TRP A 145 -2.13 -12.91 -18.77
CA TRP A 145 -2.29 -14.34 -18.97
C TRP A 145 -3.69 -14.80 -18.56
N GLY A 146 -4.32 -15.63 -19.38
CA GLY A 146 -5.66 -16.13 -19.08
C GLY A 146 -6.23 -17.06 -20.15
N PRO A 147 -7.48 -17.50 -19.97
CA PRO A 147 -8.14 -18.39 -20.92
C PRO A 147 -8.46 -17.64 -22.23
N PHE A 148 -8.10 -18.25 -23.36
CA PHE A 148 -8.36 -17.65 -24.67
C PHE A 148 -9.79 -17.94 -25.12
N TYR A 149 -10.59 -16.88 -25.26
CA TYR A 149 -11.92 -16.90 -25.88
C TYR A 149 -11.89 -15.99 -27.10
N THR A 150 -12.62 -16.35 -28.15
CA THR A 150 -12.64 -15.61 -29.43
C THR A 150 -13.62 -14.43 -29.36
N PRO A 151 -13.37 -13.29 -30.05
CA PRO A 151 -12.35 -13.05 -31.07
C PRO A 151 -11.09 -12.30 -30.57
N PRO A 152 -9.89 -12.62 -31.11
CA PRO A 152 -8.65 -11.95 -30.73
C PRO A 152 -8.63 -10.47 -31.16
N GLN A 153 -7.86 -9.65 -30.44
CA GLN A 153 -7.55 -8.30 -30.90
C GLN A 153 -6.74 -8.37 -32.22
N PRO A 154 -7.11 -7.60 -33.25
CA PRO A 154 -6.33 -7.50 -34.48
C PRO A 154 -4.85 -7.13 -34.22
N GLY A 155 -3.94 -7.90 -34.81
CA GLY A 155 -2.49 -7.69 -34.67
C GLY A 155 -1.88 -8.12 -33.33
N ALA A 156 -2.70 -8.61 -32.38
CA ALA A 156 -2.19 -9.23 -31.16
C ALA A 156 -1.68 -10.65 -31.43
N GLN A 157 -0.72 -11.06 -30.63
CA GLN A 157 -0.17 -12.41 -30.57
C GLN A 157 -0.54 -13.04 -29.24
N TYR A 158 -0.61 -14.36 -29.27
CA TYR A 158 -0.93 -15.17 -28.11
C TYR A 158 -0.01 -16.39 -28.09
N SER A 159 0.45 -16.79 -26.91
CA SER A 159 1.34 -17.94 -26.73
C SER A 159 0.89 -18.79 -25.55
N GLY A 160 1.01 -20.12 -25.65
CA GLY A 160 0.58 -21.06 -24.61
C GLY A 160 -0.43 -22.09 -25.12
N GLY A 161 -1.04 -22.81 -24.18
CA GLY A 161 -2.03 -23.85 -24.44
C GLY A 161 -3.46 -23.34 -24.24
N GLY A 162 -4.21 -24.03 -23.37
CA GLY A 162 -5.57 -23.60 -22.98
C GLY A 162 -5.61 -22.27 -22.22
N TYR A 163 -4.46 -21.84 -21.69
CA TYR A 163 -4.22 -20.51 -21.14
C TYR A 163 -3.08 -19.88 -21.91
N GLN A 164 -3.28 -18.62 -22.28
CA GLN A 164 -2.39 -17.91 -23.18
C GLN A 164 -1.90 -16.63 -22.53
N TYR A 165 -0.61 -16.39 -22.68
CA TYR A 165 -0.06 -15.04 -22.61
C TYR A 165 -0.59 -14.29 -23.81
N CYS A 166 -0.86 -13.02 -23.65
CA CYS A 166 -1.23 -12.13 -24.76
C CYS A 166 -0.38 -10.87 -24.72
N ASN A 167 -0.31 -10.18 -25.84
CA ASN A 167 0.21 -8.81 -25.90
C ASN A 167 -0.91 -7.84 -26.28
N GLU A 168 -2.16 -8.14 -25.90
CA GLU A 168 -3.32 -7.27 -26.13
C GLU A 168 -3.06 -5.86 -25.61
N VAL A 169 -3.55 -4.86 -26.33
CA VAL A 169 -3.55 -3.45 -25.92
C VAL A 169 -4.95 -2.93 -26.14
N HIS A 170 -5.67 -2.62 -25.07
CA HIS A 170 -7.02 -2.06 -25.14
C HIS A 170 -7.07 -0.73 -24.40
N MET A 171 -7.93 0.17 -24.87
CA MET A 171 -8.16 1.47 -24.25
C MET A 171 -9.63 1.59 -23.86
N TYR A 172 -9.92 1.86 -22.59
CA TYR A 172 -11.25 2.19 -22.12
C TYR A 172 -11.41 3.71 -22.08
N ARG A 173 -12.39 4.23 -22.82
CA ARG A 173 -12.71 5.67 -22.83
C ARG A 173 -13.73 5.96 -21.73
N LEU A 174 -13.32 6.65 -20.66
CA LEU A 174 -14.19 6.85 -19.49
C LEU A 174 -15.45 7.66 -19.81
N LYS A 175 -15.36 8.59 -20.77
CA LYS A 175 -16.48 9.44 -21.17
C LYS A 175 -17.63 8.66 -21.81
N THR A 176 -17.32 7.65 -22.63
CA THR A 176 -18.33 6.84 -23.34
C THR A 176 -18.63 5.52 -22.63
N GLY A 177 -17.71 5.05 -21.80
CA GLY A 177 -17.80 3.76 -21.13
C GLY A 177 -17.51 2.57 -22.05
N GLU A 178 -16.74 2.80 -23.12
CA GLU A 178 -16.50 1.79 -24.16
C GLU A 178 -15.03 1.40 -24.27
N TRP A 179 -14.80 0.12 -24.56
CA TRP A 179 -13.50 -0.42 -24.95
C TRP A 179 -13.22 -0.18 -26.42
N ALA A 180 -12.01 0.28 -26.72
CA ALA A 180 -11.46 0.41 -28.06
C ALA A 180 -10.20 -0.44 -28.20
N SER A 181 -9.98 -0.97 -29.40
CA SER A 181 -8.74 -1.62 -29.81
C SER A 181 -7.97 -0.68 -30.72
N PRO A 182 -6.93 0.01 -30.23
CA PRO A 182 -6.13 0.90 -31.05
C PRO A 182 -5.31 0.12 -32.08
N THR A 183 -4.88 0.82 -33.13
CA THR A 183 -3.86 0.31 -34.06
C THR A 183 -2.51 0.33 -33.36
N VAL A 184 -1.87 -0.83 -33.19
CA VAL A 184 -0.56 -0.94 -32.54
C VAL A 184 0.54 -1.04 -33.60
N THR A 185 1.54 -0.16 -33.53
CA THR A 185 2.67 -0.08 -34.45
C THR A 185 4.02 -0.16 -33.72
N GLY A 186 5.10 -0.36 -34.47
CA GLY A 186 6.45 -0.42 -33.91
C GLY A 186 6.76 -1.76 -33.24
N ASP A 187 7.56 -1.72 -32.19
CA ASP A 187 8.09 -2.88 -31.48
C ASP A 187 7.09 -3.39 -30.42
N ARG A 188 5.95 -3.93 -30.87
CA ARG A 188 4.95 -4.52 -29.97
C ARG A 188 5.62 -5.60 -29.11
N PRO A 189 5.45 -5.57 -27.77
CA PRO A 189 6.03 -6.60 -26.91
C PRO A 189 5.55 -8.00 -27.29
N PRO A 190 6.33 -9.05 -27.00
CA PRO A 190 5.84 -10.42 -27.09
C PRO A 190 4.64 -10.63 -26.15
N PRO A 191 3.86 -11.71 -26.31
CA PRO A 191 2.90 -12.12 -25.30
C PRO A 191 3.57 -12.21 -23.93
N ILE A 192 3.06 -11.47 -22.94
CA ILE A 192 3.78 -11.20 -21.70
C ILE A 192 2.82 -10.95 -20.53
N ASN A 193 3.16 -11.40 -19.32
CA ASN A 193 2.47 -11.07 -18.08
C ASN A 193 3.47 -10.75 -16.96
N ALA A 194 2.97 -10.40 -15.76
CA ALA A 194 3.78 -10.23 -14.55
C ALA A 194 4.96 -9.23 -14.71
N PHE A 195 4.80 -8.26 -15.62
CA PHE A 195 5.66 -7.11 -15.82
C PHE A 195 5.19 -5.94 -14.97
N THR A 196 5.96 -4.84 -14.97
CA THR A 196 5.47 -3.55 -14.45
C THR A 196 5.15 -2.60 -15.59
N LEU A 197 4.09 -1.80 -15.44
CA LEU A 197 3.65 -0.79 -16.40
C LEU A 197 3.33 0.51 -15.67
N THR A 198 3.97 1.60 -16.07
CA THR A 198 3.91 2.89 -15.35
C THR A 198 3.72 4.04 -16.32
N SER A 199 2.76 4.94 -16.05
CA SER A 199 2.59 6.18 -16.85
C SER A 199 3.81 7.07 -16.69
N ILE A 200 4.36 7.59 -17.79
CA ILE A 200 5.45 8.59 -17.80
C ILE A 200 4.87 9.99 -17.97
N THR A 201 3.94 10.14 -18.92
CA THR A 201 3.21 11.38 -19.21
C THR A 201 1.73 11.07 -19.42
N ASN A 202 0.93 12.10 -19.77
CA ASN A 202 -0.48 11.93 -20.11
C ASN A 202 -0.72 10.96 -21.29
N THR A 203 0.27 10.78 -22.16
CA THR A 203 0.12 9.98 -23.39
C THR A 203 1.22 8.94 -23.56
N THR A 204 2.02 8.68 -22.52
CA THR A 204 3.12 7.72 -22.62
C THR A 204 3.25 6.85 -21.38
N ALA A 205 3.64 5.60 -21.58
CA ALA A 205 3.88 4.64 -20.51
C ALA A 205 5.13 3.80 -20.78
N ILE A 206 5.71 3.24 -19.73
CA ILE A 206 6.88 2.35 -19.78
C ILE A 206 6.53 0.99 -19.21
N LEU A 207 6.93 -0.06 -19.91
CA LEU A 207 6.87 -1.46 -19.45
C LEU A 207 8.28 -1.97 -19.24
N PHE A 208 8.48 -2.71 -18.14
CA PHE A 208 9.74 -3.39 -17.89
C PHE A 208 9.53 -4.84 -17.43
N GLY A 209 10.38 -5.72 -17.96
CA GLY A 209 10.44 -7.14 -17.62
C GLY A 209 9.15 -7.91 -17.92
N GLY A 210 8.92 -8.99 -17.19
CA GLY A 210 7.76 -9.88 -17.31
C GLY A 210 8.11 -11.30 -17.73
N GLU A 211 7.14 -12.21 -17.62
CA GLU A 211 7.24 -13.58 -18.12
C GLU A 211 6.61 -13.68 -19.51
N ILE A 212 7.39 -14.15 -20.48
CA ILE A 212 6.99 -14.24 -21.90
C ILE A 212 6.51 -15.64 -22.30
N SER A 213 6.94 -16.65 -21.54
CA SER A 213 6.50 -18.03 -21.62
C SER A 213 7.04 -18.79 -20.42
N TYR A 214 6.58 -20.02 -20.20
CA TYR A 214 7.09 -20.87 -19.13
C TYR A 214 8.62 -20.88 -19.04
N SER A 215 9.16 -20.44 -17.89
CA SER A 215 10.60 -20.39 -17.60
C SER A 215 11.40 -19.46 -18.54
N ARG A 216 10.76 -18.46 -19.15
CA ARG A 216 11.43 -17.41 -19.93
C ARG A 216 10.89 -16.05 -19.51
N TRP A 217 11.81 -15.15 -19.20
CA TRP A 217 11.49 -13.82 -18.72
C TRP A 217 12.10 -12.79 -19.67
N SER A 218 11.73 -11.53 -19.51
CA SER A 218 12.30 -10.42 -20.24
C SER A 218 13.01 -9.47 -19.28
N ASN A 219 14.01 -8.76 -19.78
CA ASN A 219 14.55 -7.53 -19.22
C ASN A 219 14.49 -6.39 -20.24
N ASP A 220 13.69 -6.51 -21.29
CA ASP A 220 13.52 -5.43 -22.26
C ASP A 220 12.64 -4.32 -21.65
N VAL A 221 12.90 -3.09 -22.09
CA VAL A 221 12.09 -1.92 -21.79
C VAL A 221 11.27 -1.58 -23.03
N TYR A 222 9.97 -1.34 -22.85
CA TYR A 222 9.09 -0.85 -23.92
C TYR A 222 8.49 0.48 -23.54
N VAL A 223 8.59 1.47 -24.43
CA VAL A 223 7.89 2.75 -24.30
C VAL A 223 6.71 2.77 -25.25
N PHE A 224 5.54 3.08 -24.72
CA PHE A 224 4.28 3.21 -25.46
C PHE A 224 3.92 4.69 -25.58
N GLU A 225 3.57 5.11 -26.78
CA GLU A 225 3.03 6.44 -27.08
C GLU A 225 1.61 6.30 -27.61
N PHE A 226 0.65 6.87 -26.88
CA PHE A 226 -0.78 6.70 -27.12
C PHE A 226 -1.37 7.92 -27.83
N THR A 227 -2.19 7.65 -28.82
CA THR A 227 -3.21 8.58 -29.34
C THR A 227 -4.59 7.99 -29.05
N ASP A 228 -5.66 8.68 -29.42
CA ASP A 228 -7.03 8.20 -29.22
C ASP A 228 -7.38 6.99 -30.11
N THR A 229 -6.53 6.66 -31.11
CA THR A 229 -6.77 5.61 -32.11
C THR A 229 -5.58 4.68 -32.35
N SER A 230 -4.37 5.02 -31.91
CA SER A 230 -3.15 4.26 -32.16
C SER A 230 -2.22 4.22 -30.96
N VAL A 231 -1.35 3.20 -30.91
CA VAL A 231 -0.27 3.09 -29.94
C VAL A 231 1.01 2.74 -30.68
N ASN A 232 2.04 3.58 -30.54
CA ASN A 232 3.37 3.31 -31.05
C ASN A 232 4.25 2.72 -29.95
N CYS A 233 4.92 1.60 -30.23
CA CYS A 233 5.79 0.93 -29.28
C CYS A 233 7.25 1.06 -29.73
N THR A 234 8.15 1.40 -28.81
CA THR A 234 9.60 1.40 -29.02
C THR A 234 10.27 0.49 -28.01
N MET A 235 11.10 -0.45 -28.47
CA MET A 235 11.81 -1.39 -27.60
C MET A 235 13.26 -0.94 -27.35
N PHE A 236 13.73 -1.14 -26.13
CA PHE A 236 15.11 -0.99 -25.73
C PHE A 236 15.56 -2.29 -25.04
N SER A 237 16.55 -2.94 -25.63
CA SER A 237 17.14 -4.18 -25.11
C SER A 237 18.53 -3.93 -24.56
N ASN A 238 19.02 -4.87 -23.74
CA ASN A 238 20.38 -4.83 -23.23
C ASN A 238 21.38 -4.74 -24.41
N PRO A 239 22.16 -3.65 -24.53
CA PRO A 239 23.11 -3.47 -25.63
C PRO A 239 24.33 -4.40 -25.51
N GLY A 240 24.48 -5.10 -24.39
CA GLY A 240 25.62 -5.96 -24.07
C GLY A 240 26.86 -5.16 -23.66
N GLY A 241 28.00 -5.86 -23.58
CA GLY A 241 29.27 -5.26 -23.16
C GLY A 241 29.30 -4.95 -21.66
N SER A 242 29.86 -3.79 -21.30
CA SER A 242 30.00 -3.35 -19.89
C SER A 242 28.87 -2.42 -19.43
N VAL A 243 27.79 -2.31 -20.21
CA VAL A 243 26.64 -1.48 -19.86
C VAL A 243 25.86 -2.16 -18.73
N GLN A 244 25.52 -1.40 -17.69
CA GLN A 244 24.66 -1.92 -16.63
C GLN A 244 23.25 -2.11 -17.16
N TRP A 245 22.68 -3.29 -16.91
CA TRP A 245 21.31 -3.62 -17.29
C TRP A 245 20.78 -4.66 -16.30
N PRO A 246 19.53 -4.54 -15.79
CA PRO A 246 19.02 -5.51 -14.85
C PRO A 246 18.78 -6.88 -15.50
N GLU A 247 18.98 -7.96 -14.74
CA GLU A 247 18.65 -9.31 -15.20
C GLU A 247 17.15 -9.48 -15.50
N GLU A 248 16.82 -10.46 -16.34
CA GLU A 248 15.44 -10.84 -16.68
C GLU A 248 14.64 -11.13 -15.40
N ARG A 249 13.39 -10.66 -15.32
CA ARG A 249 12.60 -10.75 -14.08
C ARG A 249 11.11 -10.61 -14.30
N TYR A 250 10.31 -11.15 -13.38
CA TYR A 250 8.85 -11.00 -13.34
C TYR A 250 8.38 -10.85 -11.88
N HIS A 251 7.15 -10.40 -11.67
CA HIS A 251 6.59 -10.09 -10.33
C HIS A 251 7.45 -9.12 -9.49
N HIS A 252 8.28 -8.32 -10.14
CA HIS A 252 8.94 -7.17 -9.53
C HIS A 252 7.94 -6.02 -9.42
N SER A 253 8.28 -5.00 -8.63
CA SER A 253 7.49 -3.77 -8.57
C SER A 253 8.30 -2.59 -9.09
N SER A 254 7.60 -1.58 -9.60
CA SER A 254 8.23 -0.34 -10.01
C SER A 254 7.38 0.88 -9.72
N VAL A 255 8.03 2.03 -9.56
CA VAL A 255 7.39 3.33 -9.37
C VAL A 255 8.14 4.40 -10.14
N LEU A 256 7.40 5.41 -10.61
CA LEU A 256 7.99 6.57 -11.25
C LEU A 256 8.34 7.64 -10.22
N ILE A 257 9.60 8.08 -10.22
CA ILE A 257 10.07 9.21 -9.44
C ILE A 257 10.38 10.35 -10.40
N ASN A 258 9.63 11.44 -10.27
CA ASN A 258 9.87 12.67 -11.03
C ASN A 258 10.63 13.66 -10.15
N TYR A 259 11.82 14.07 -10.60
CA TYR A 259 12.58 15.16 -9.98
C TYR A 259 13.22 16.04 -11.07
N SER A 260 14.06 17.00 -10.67
CA SER A 260 14.60 18.04 -11.56
C SER A 260 15.29 17.54 -12.84
N SER A 261 15.91 16.36 -12.84
CA SER A 261 16.59 15.78 -14.01
C SER A 261 15.68 14.96 -14.92
N GLY A 262 14.39 14.87 -14.61
CA GLY A 262 13.37 14.15 -15.37
C GLY A 262 12.90 12.84 -14.73
N PRO A 263 12.08 12.07 -15.47
CA PRO A 263 11.44 10.86 -14.97
C PRO A 263 12.45 9.71 -14.79
N HIS A 264 12.41 9.07 -13.63
CA HIS A 264 13.20 7.88 -13.33
C HIS A 264 12.30 6.74 -12.87
N LEU A 265 12.52 5.53 -13.40
CA LEU A 265 11.80 4.32 -12.98
C LEU A 265 12.63 3.58 -11.93
N LEU A 266 12.13 3.47 -10.72
CA LEU A 266 12.70 2.61 -9.69
C LEU A 266 12.13 1.20 -9.84
N VAL A 267 12.96 0.17 -9.83
CA VAL A 267 12.57 -1.25 -9.91
C VAL A 267 13.18 -2.01 -8.75
N VAL A 268 12.35 -2.78 -8.02
CA VAL A 268 12.79 -3.56 -6.85
C VAL A 268 12.41 -5.03 -6.99
N GLY A 269 13.37 -5.90 -6.72
CA GLY A 269 13.18 -7.33 -6.57
C GLY A 269 12.63 -8.01 -7.82
N GLY A 270 11.73 -8.96 -7.58
CA GLY A 270 11.15 -9.86 -8.58
C GLY A 270 11.64 -11.29 -8.42
N CYS A 271 11.14 -12.16 -9.29
CA CYS A 271 11.53 -13.55 -9.38
C CYS A 271 12.22 -13.79 -10.73
N ALA A 272 13.31 -14.56 -10.72
CA ALA A 272 14.00 -15.22 -11.85
C ALA A 272 15.40 -15.67 -11.37
N GLY A 273 15.44 -16.59 -10.40
CA GLY A 273 16.70 -17.16 -9.89
C GLY A 273 17.36 -16.43 -8.72
N GLY A 274 16.58 -15.84 -7.80
CA GLY A 274 17.10 -15.20 -6.57
C GLY A 274 17.55 -13.76 -6.77
N ILE A 275 16.76 -12.97 -7.49
CA ILE A 275 17.04 -11.56 -7.75
C ILE A 275 16.74 -10.75 -6.49
N HIS A 276 17.78 -10.15 -5.91
CA HIS A 276 17.73 -9.33 -4.69
C HIS A 276 18.39 -7.98 -4.93
N ASP A 277 17.93 -7.26 -5.94
CA ASP A 277 18.50 -5.98 -6.35
C ASP A 277 17.46 -4.85 -6.45
N CYS A 278 17.99 -3.64 -6.62
CA CYS A 278 17.24 -2.41 -6.79
C CYS A 278 17.90 -1.58 -7.89
N TRP A 279 17.10 -1.09 -8.82
CA TRP A 279 17.57 -0.45 -10.04
C TRP A 279 16.84 0.86 -10.29
N LEU A 280 17.56 1.82 -10.85
CA LEU A 280 17.01 3.10 -11.27
C LEU A 280 17.30 3.32 -12.75
N LEU A 281 16.26 3.50 -13.56
CA LEU A 281 16.36 3.85 -14.97
C LEU A 281 16.16 5.35 -15.14
N ASN A 282 17.13 6.04 -15.73
CA ASN A 282 16.91 7.36 -16.30
C ASN A 282 16.18 7.20 -17.63
N ILE A 283 14.88 7.51 -17.67
CA ILE A 283 14.05 7.25 -18.86
C ILE A 283 14.47 8.13 -20.05
N ASN A 284 14.93 9.35 -19.80
CA ASN A 284 15.35 10.27 -20.87
C ASN A 284 16.61 9.78 -21.61
N LYS A 285 17.49 9.05 -20.91
CA LYS A 285 18.75 8.55 -21.46
C LYS A 285 18.74 7.05 -21.76
N MET A 286 17.74 6.33 -21.24
CA MET A 286 17.70 4.87 -21.19
C MET A 286 18.96 4.27 -20.55
N GLU A 287 19.40 4.86 -19.43
CA GLU A 287 20.57 4.44 -18.67
C GLU A 287 20.15 3.87 -17.31
N TRP A 288 20.53 2.62 -17.04
CA TRP A 288 20.31 1.96 -15.76
C TRP A 288 21.46 2.22 -14.79
N LYS A 289 21.12 2.39 -13.51
CA LYS A 289 22.05 2.46 -12.39
C LYS A 289 21.56 1.53 -11.29
N GLN A 290 22.38 0.59 -10.86
CA GLN A 290 22.05 -0.24 -9.70
C GLN A 290 22.19 0.58 -8.41
N LEU A 291 21.18 0.52 -7.54
CA LEU A 291 21.24 1.07 -6.20
C LEU A 291 21.78 -0.01 -5.27
N THR A 292 22.96 0.23 -4.69
CA THR A 292 23.65 -0.70 -3.80
C THR A 292 23.35 -0.40 -2.33
N ASN A 293 23.61 -1.39 -1.45
CA ASN A 293 23.37 -1.30 0.00
C ASN A 293 21.90 -1.17 0.40
N ILE A 294 20.99 -1.66 -0.44
CA ILE A 294 19.58 -1.84 -0.08
C ILE A 294 19.47 -3.21 0.63
N PRO A 295 18.84 -3.28 1.81
CA PRO A 295 18.77 -4.53 2.56
C PRO A 295 17.87 -5.57 1.88
N ASP A 296 18.17 -6.85 2.06
CA ASP A 296 17.37 -7.97 1.52
C ASP A 296 15.91 -7.93 2.00
N SER A 297 15.62 -7.31 3.15
CA SER A 297 14.25 -7.08 3.60
C SER A 297 13.40 -6.24 2.64
N VAL A 298 14.04 -5.55 1.70
CA VAL A 298 13.40 -4.82 0.60
C VAL A 298 13.57 -5.58 -0.71
N THR A 299 14.79 -6.01 -1.03
CA THR A 299 15.07 -6.55 -2.36
C THR A 299 14.69 -8.02 -2.57
N ASP A 300 14.60 -8.83 -1.50
CA ASP A 300 14.11 -10.22 -1.56
C ASP A 300 12.58 -10.28 -1.48
N ARG A 301 11.93 -9.72 -2.50
CA ARG A 301 10.47 -9.75 -2.64
C ARG A 301 10.02 -9.99 -4.06
N TYR A 302 8.93 -10.73 -4.21
CA TYR A 302 8.16 -10.84 -5.45
C TYR A 302 6.65 -10.74 -5.16
N GLY A 303 5.88 -10.25 -6.12
CA GLY A 303 4.44 -10.04 -5.96
C GLY A 303 4.08 -9.06 -4.85
N HIS A 304 5.04 -8.25 -4.41
CA HIS A 304 4.85 -7.13 -3.50
C HIS A 304 4.26 -5.94 -4.27
N SER A 305 4.01 -4.85 -3.58
CA SER A 305 3.65 -3.58 -4.22
C SER A 305 4.59 -2.46 -3.82
N LEU A 306 4.77 -1.49 -4.72
CA LEU A 306 5.45 -0.24 -4.44
C LEU A 306 4.51 0.93 -4.74
N SER A 307 4.62 1.98 -3.92
CA SER A 307 4.01 3.27 -4.16
C SER A 307 4.98 4.38 -3.78
N VAL A 308 4.80 5.56 -4.37
CA VAL A 308 5.62 6.74 -4.07
C VAL A 308 4.78 7.85 -3.46
N TRP A 309 5.25 8.41 -2.35
CA TRP A 309 4.72 9.62 -1.74
C TRP A 309 5.78 10.72 -1.81
N ASN A 310 5.51 11.76 -2.58
CA ASN A 310 6.43 12.88 -2.78
C ASN A 310 6.20 13.91 -1.68
N GLU A 311 7.01 13.85 -0.62
CA GLU A 311 6.92 14.80 0.50
C GLU A 311 7.35 16.21 0.07
N THR A 312 8.44 16.29 -0.69
CA THR A 312 8.93 17.53 -1.29
C THR A 312 9.38 17.27 -2.72
N GLN A 313 9.83 18.32 -3.43
CA GLN A 313 10.46 18.15 -4.75
C GLN A 313 11.78 17.37 -4.69
N ALA A 314 12.39 17.23 -3.51
CA ALA A 314 13.68 16.59 -3.32
C ALA A 314 13.61 15.36 -2.41
N THR A 315 12.45 15.04 -1.82
CA THR A 315 12.29 13.94 -0.86
C THR A 315 11.11 13.08 -1.29
N HIS A 316 11.41 11.82 -1.62
CA HIS A 316 10.46 10.85 -2.12
C HIS A 316 10.49 9.64 -1.19
N TRP A 317 9.34 9.28 -0.64
CA TRP A 317 9.18 8.09 0.17
C TRP A 317 8.60 6.98 -0.70
N ILE A 318 9.34 5.89 -0.83
CA ILE A 318 8.84 4.67 -1.47
C ILE A 318 8.28 3.77 -0.38
N ILE A 319 7.02 3.39 -0.53
CA ILE A 319 6.31 2.52 0.39
C ILE A 319 6.19 1.16 -0.28
N GLU A 320 6.80 0.16 0.34
CA GLU A 320 6.75 -1.23 -0.08
C GLU A 320 5.91 -2.04 0.88
N PHE A 321 5.02 -2.88 0.36
CA PHE A 321 4.16 -3.71 1.19
C PHE A 321 4.04 -5.15 0.65
N GLY A 322 4.10 -6.09 1.58
CA GLY A 322 3.79 -7.50 1.37
C GLY A 322 4.71 -8.22 0.39
N GLY A 323 4.17 -9.18 -0.36
CA GLY A 323 4.90 -10.05 -1.25
C GLY A 323 5.31 -11.38 -0.62
N GLY A 324 5.99 -12.20 -1.42
CA GLY A 324 6.70 -13.39 -0.95
C GLY A 324 8.22 -13.20 -1.03
N SER A 325 8.97 -13.92 -0.19
CA SER A 325 10.44 -13.96 -0.23
C SER A 325 10.97 -15.26 -0.83
N SER A 326 12.26 -15.29 -1.17
CA SER A 326 12.96 -16.50 -1.62
C SER A 326 12.94 -17.64 -0.60
N SER A 327 12.80 -17.33 0.69
CA SER A 327 12.66 -18.33 1.76
C SER A 327 11.27 -18.99 1.80
N GLY A 328 10.33 -18.56 0.95
CA GLY A 328 8.94 -19.01 0.95
C GLY A 328 8.07 -18.35 2.02
N SER A 329 8.55 -17.26 2.65
CA SER A 329 7.77 -16.51 3.63
C SER A 329 6.79 -15.57 2.91
N GLU A 330 5.55 -15.55 3.37
CA GLU A 330 4.58 -14.51 3.01
C GLU A 330 4.78 -13.31 3.94
N LEU A 331 4.83 -12.11 3.38
CA LEU A 331 5.21 -10.90 4.10
C LEU A 331 3.98 -10.00 4.34
N SER A 332 3.94 -9.39 5.52
CA SER A 332 2.90 -8.42 5.94
C SER A 332 3.49 -7.07 6.36
N ASP A 333 4.81 -6.91 6.29
CA ASP A 333 5.48 -5.71 6.76
C ASP A 333 5.42 -4.59 5.70
N THR A 334 5.39 -3.35 6.20
CA THR A 334 5.55 -2.14 5.39
C THR A 334 6.98 -1.62 5.54
N ARG A 335 7.67 -1.38 4.43
CA ARG A 335 8.99 -0.74 4.39
C ARG A 335 8.90 0.64 3.76
N PHE A 336 9.69 1.56 4.30
CA PHE A 336 9.77 2.94 3.84
C PHE A 336 11.19 3.23 3.39
N ILE A 337 11.38 3.53 2.11
CA ILE A 337 12.67 3.87 1.52
C ILE A 337 12.66 5.36 1.27
N GLU A 338 13.48 6.10 2.00
CA GLU A 338 13.67 7.53 1.78
C GLU A 338 14.67 7.71 0.63
N ILE A 339 14.22 8.35 -0.44
CA ILE A 339 15.07 8.71 -1.58
C ILE A 339 15.11 10.23 -1.65
N ILE A 340 16.33 10.78 -1.62
CA ILE A 340 16.57 12.21 -1.74
C ILE A 340 17.24 12.55 -3.06
N SER A 341 16.86 13.69 -3.63
CA SER A 341 17.62 14.32 -4.71
C SER A 341 18.78 15.09 -4.08
N SER A 342 20.01 14.59 -4.28
CA SER A 342 21.24 15.22 -3.80
C SER A 342 22.21 15.37 -4.96
N THR A 343 22.73 16.57 -5.17
CA THR A 343 23.75 16.86 -6.20
C THR A 343 23.37 16.42 -7.63
N GLY A 344 22.07 16.41 -7.96
CA GLY A 344 21.57 16.04 -9.29
C GLY A 344 21.31 14.55 -9.50
N ASP A 345 21.56 13.71 -8.48
CA ASP A 345 21.31 12.27 -8.46
C ASP A 345 20.24 11.93 -7.41
N LEU A 346 19.54 10.80 -7.60
CA LEU A 346 18.71 10.18 -6.57
C LEU A 346 19.57 9.22 -5.73
N VAL A 347 19.48 9.37 -4.41
CA VAL A 347 20.23 8.57 -3.43
C VAL A 347 19.26 8.03 -2.38
N VAL A 348 19.41 6.76 -2.02
CA VAL A 348 18.70 6.18 -0.87
C VAL A 348 19.34 6.69 0.41
N GLN A 349 18.57 7.46 1.17
CA GLN A 349 18.98 8.08 2.42
C GLN A 349 18.76 7.14 3.61
N SER A 350 17.63 6.45 3.65
CA SER A 350 17.29 5.53 4.73
C SER A 350 16.29 4.45 4.27
N VAL A 351 16.30 3.32 4.96
CA VAL A 351 15.30 2.24 4.82
C VAL A 351 14.79 1.93 6.22
N LEU A 352 13.50 2.10 6.43
CA LEU A 352 12.87 2.05 7.75
C LEU A 352 11.75 1.01 7.77
N ASP A 353 11.63 0.29 8.89
CA ASP A 353 10.37 -0.38 9.21
C ASP A 353 9.29 0.62 9.65
N ILE A 354 8.04 0.17 9.77
CA ILE A 354 6.91 1.04 10.13
C ILE A 354 7.06 1.74 11.48
N ASN A 355 7.71 1.11 12.47
CA ASN A 355 7.91 1.70 13.79
C ASN A 355 9.03 2.74 13.76
N GLU A 356 10.10 2.47 13.03
CA GLU A 356 11.19 3.41 12.75
C GLU A 356 10.69 4.63 12.00
N TYR A 357 9.92 4.41 10.93
CA TYR A 357 9.31 5.46 10.13
C TYR A 357 8.43 6.36 11.01
N ARG A 358 7.52 5.79 11.80
CA ARG A 358 6.67 6.56 12.72
C ARG A 358 7.46 7.40 13.71
N ARG A 359 8.53 6.85 14.30
CA ARG A 359 9.42 7.60 15.20
C ARG A 359 10.10 8.76 14.48
N GLU A 360 10.54 8.55 13.25
CA GLU A 360 11.16 9.60 12.45
C GLU A 360 10.16 10.69 12.08
N ARG A 361 8.95 10.34 11.64
CA ARG A 361 7.86 11.30 11.37
C ARG A 361 7.49 12.12 12.61
N ALA A 362 7.39 11.48 13.78
CA ALA A 362 7.12 12.18 15.04
C ALA A 362 8.26 13.15 15.41
N ARG A 363 9.53 12.74 15.24
CA ARG A 363 10.69 13.60 15.47
C ARG A 363 10.69 14.82 14.54
N GLN A 364 10.40 14.63 13.26
CA GLN A 364 10.37 15.71 12.27
C GLN A 364 9.25 16.73 12.55
N ARG A 365 8.05 16.25 12.96
CA ARG A 365 6.94 17.14 13.38
C ARG A 365 7.33 18.04 14.56
N LEU A 366 7.93 17.44 15.59
CA LEU A 366 8.42 18.18 16.75
C LEU A 366 9.48 19.21 16.37
N ALA A 367 10.41 18.87 15.47
CA ALA A 367 11.44 19.80 14.98
C ALA A 367 10.86 20.98 14.19
N GLN A 368 9.72 20.80 13.54
CA GLN A 368 9.01 21.85 12.79
C GLN A 368 8.06 22.69 13.66
N GLY A 369 8.07 22.49 15.00
CA GLY A 369 7.20 23.22 15.91
C GLY A 369 5.73 22.80 15.82
N HIS A 370 5.43 21.66 15.19
CA HIS A 370 4.09 21.08 15.24
C HIS A 370 3.92 20.36 16.58
N PRO A 371 2.84 20.63 17.33
CA PRO A 371 2.58 19.96 18.60
C PRO A 371 2.43 18.43 18.38
N PRO A 372 2.86 17.59 19.35
CA PRO A 372 2.71 16.14 19.27
C PRO A 372 1.25 15.75 19.01
N SER A 373 1.00 14.75 18.16
CA SER A 373 -0.39 14.30 17.96
C SER A 373 -0.94 13.70 19.27
N ILE A 374 -2.26 13.68 19.44
CA ILE A 374 -2.89 13.02 20.60
C ILE A 374 -2.38 11.58 20.72
N GLU A 375 -2.16 10.88 19.61
CA GLU A 375 -1.64 9.51 19.58
C GLU A 375 -0.19 9.41 20.11
N ASP A 376 0.63 10.44 19.91
CA ASP A 376 1.97 10.52 20.50
C ASP A 376 1.89 10.66 22.02
N ILE A 377 0.99 11.52 22.51
CA ILE A 377 0.76 11.75 23.95
C ILE A 377 0.16 10.50 24.61
N MET A 378 -0.70 9.76 23.90
CA MET A 378 -1.37 8.55 24.40
C MET A 378 -0.39 7.46 24.87
N ASN A 379 0.81 7.42 24.29
CA ASN A 379 1.86 6.47 24.67
C ASN A 379 2.82 6.99 25.75
N LYS A 380 2.69 8.25 26.17
CA LYS A 380 3.54 8.84 27.21
C LYS A 380 3.08 8.43 28.61
N LYS A 381 4.06 8.38 29.52
CA LYS A 381 3.85 8.08 30.94
C LYS A 381 3.18 9.28 31.62
N PRO A 382 1.94 9.16 32.14
CA PRO A 382 1.27 10.25 32.85
C PRO A 382 2.04 10.64 34.12
N GLN A 383 2.08 11.93 34.42
CA GLN A 383 2.52 12.43 35.72
C GLN A 383 1.47 12.16 36.78
N LYS A 384 1.91 11.80 37.99
CA LYS A 384 1.03 11.56 39.13
C LYS A 384 0.13 12.76 39.45
N SER A 385 0.66 13.98 39.31
CA SER A 385 -0.07 15.23 39.50
C SER A 385 -1.28 15.35 38.56
N ASP A 386 -1.13 15.01 37.28
CA ASP A 386 -2.21 15.06 36.31
C ASP A 386 -3.23 13.94 36.54
N LEU A 387 -2.79 12.72 36.88
CA LEU A 387 -3.71 11.65 37.27
C LEU A 387 -4.58 12.08 38.46
N LEU A 388 -3.96 12.63 39.50
CA LEU A 388 -4.71 13.11 40.67
C LEU A 388 -5.65 14.25 40.31
N ARG A 389 -5.23 15.19 39.47
CA ARG A 389 -6.07 16.32 39.06
C ARG A 389 -7.42 15.88 38.49
N TYR A 390 -7.42 14.83 37.65
CA TYR A 390 -8.64 14.37 36.99
C TYR A 390 -9.41 13.29 37.77
N PHE A 391 -8.72 12.47 38.57
CA PHE A 391 -9.36 11.38 39.31
C PHE A 391 -9.77 11.73 40.75
N THR A 392 -9.43 12.92 41.27
CA THR A 392 -9.77 13.31 42.66
C THR A 392 -11.27 13.23 42.93
N SER A 393 -12.11 13.63 41.97
CA SER A 393 -13.58 13.53 42.07
C SER A 393 -14.08 12.09 42.20
N SER A 394 -13.27 11.12 41.78
CA SER A 394 -13.57 9.68 41.77
C SER A 394 -12.77 8.90 42.81
N ALA A 395 -12.20 9.57 43.82
CA ALA A 395 -11.35 8.93 44.84
C ALA A 395 -12.04 7.80 45.62
N ALA A 396 -13.38 7.84 45.76
CA ALA A 396 -14.14 6.76 46.37
C ALA A 396 -14.01 5.41 45.60
N HIS A 397 -13.65 5.46 44.31
CA HIS A 397 -13.47 4.30 43.44
C HIS A 397 -12.02 3.81 43.38
N TYR A 398 -11.16 4.18 44.35
CA TYR A 398 -9.74 3.80 44.35
C TYR A 398 -9.49 2.29 44.19
N SER A 399 -10.36 1.43 44.74
CA SER A 399 -10.23 -0.02 44.65
C SER A 399 -10.48 -0.51 43.22
N THR A 400 -11.57 -0.02 42.59
CA THR A 400 -11.89 -0.30 41.18
C THR A 400 -10.76 0.16 40.27
N ILE A 401 -10.28 1.39 40.45
CA ILE A 401 -9.17 1.96 39.67
C ILE A 401 -7.90 1.14 39.85
N GLY A 402 -7.55 0.77 41.10
CA GLY A 402 -6.36 -0.01 41.39
C GLY A 402 -6.38 -1.40 40.76
N ILE A 403 -7.50 -2.12 40.88
CA ILE A 403 -7.66 -3.44 40.25
C ILE A 403 -7.54 -3.33 38.73
N ALA A 404 -8.18 -2.33 38.11
CA ALA A 404 -8.14 -2.13 36.65
C ALA A 404 -6.73 -1.76 36.12
N LEU A 405 -5.91 -1.14 36.97
CA LEU A 405 -4.51 -0.80 36.71
C LEU A 405 -3.53 -1.91 37.13
N ASP A 406 -4.02 -3.08 37.54
CA ASP A 406 -3.20 -4.21 38.02
C ASP A 406 -2.33 -3.84 39.25
N VAL A 407 -2.90 -3.05 40.15
CA VAL A 407 -2.30 -2.66 41.44
C VAL A 407 -2.96 -3.43 42.56
N ASP A 408 -2.17 -4.07 43.42
CA ASP A 408 -2.68 -4.66 44.65
C ASP A 408 -3.20 -3.56 45.60
N VAL A 409 -4.49 -3.68 45.96
CA VAL A 409 -5.21 -2.77 46.85
C VAL A 409 -5.74 -3.47 48.11
N THR A 410 -5.41 -4.74 48.32
CA THR A 410 -5.96 -5.55 49.41
C THR A 410 -5.70 -4.95 50.79
N ASP A 411 -4.50 -4.41 51.00
CA ASP A 411 -4.10 -3.71 52.22
C ASP A 411 -4.87 -2.39 52.43
N LEU A 412 -5.33 -1.75 51.35
CA LEU A 412 -6.07 -0.49 51.40
C LEU A 412 -7.55 -0.66 51.76
N LEU A 413 -8.13 -1.85 51.57
CA LEU A 413 -9.55 -2.11 51.84
C LEU A 413 -9.90 -1.92 53.32
N HIS A 414 -9.00 -2.32 54.22
CA HIS A 414 -9.20 -2.25 55.67
C HIS A 414 -8.47 -1.09 56.33
N SER A 415 -7.79 -0.26 55.55
CA SER A 415 -7.04 0.89 56.04
C SER A 415 -7.96 2.05 56.48
N PRO A 416 -7.66 2.74 57.59
CA PRO A 416 -8.42 3.92 58.06
C PRO A 416 -8.15 5.19 57.25
N MET A 417 -7.33 5.13 56.20
CA MET A 417 -6.99 6.28 55.36
C MET A 417 -8.20 6.88 54.63
N ALA A 418 -8.14 8.18 54.31
CA ALA A 418 -9.13 8.80 53.45
C ALA A 418 -9.06 8.22 52.02
N ALA A 419 -10.18 8.21 51.31
CA ALA A 419 -10.25 7.68 49.95
C ALA A 419 -9.27 8.38 48.98
N SER A 420 -9.04 9.69 49.16
CA SER A 420 -8.03 10.47 48.43
C SER A 420 -6.62 9.93 48.65
N ASP A 421 -6.25 9.60 49.89
CA ASP A 421 -4.91 9.11 50.22
C ASP A 421 -4.70 7.69 49.68
N LYS A 422 -5.76 6.87 49.68
CA LYS A 422 -5.74 5.54 49.06
C LYS A 422 -5.56 5.65 47.55
N LEU A 423 -6.24 6.57 46.86
CA LEU A 423 -6.05 6.81 45.43
C LEU A 423 -4.63 7.29 45.11
N ILE A 424 -4.05 8.17 45.95
CA ILE A 424 -2.66 8.61 45.82
C ILE A 424 -1.68 7.44 45.87
N LEU A 425 -1.89 6.48 46.77
CA LEU A 425 -1.09 5.27 46.87
C LEU A 425 -1.26 4.36 45.65
N VAL A 426 -2.49 4.19 45.16
CA VAL A 426 -2.77 3.41 43.94
C VAL A 426 -1.98 3.93 42.75
N PHE A 427 -2.05 5.24 42.46
CA PHE A 427 -1.30 5.81 41.33
C PHE A 427 0.21 5.76 41.54
N GLN A 428 0.68 5.93 42.77
CA GLN A 428 2.11 5.78 43.07
C GLN A 428 2.59 4.37 42.75
N ARG A 429 1.89 3.34 43.27
CA ARG A 429 2.22 1.93 43.01
C ARG A 429 2.18 1.59 41.52
N TRP A 430 1.18 2.08 40.80
CA TRP A 430 1.09 1.89 39.36
C TRP A 430 2.29 2.51 38.62
N ILE A 431 2.59 3.78 38.91
CA ILE A 431 3.71 4.51 38.31
C ILE A 431 5.06 3.85 38.60
N ASP A 432 5.24 3.35 39.82
CA ASP A 432 6.47 2.70 40.29
C ASP A 432 6.62 1.29 39.71
N SER A 433 5.51 0.59 39.44
CA SER A 433 5.55 -0.72 38.77
C SER A 433 6.16 -0.64 37.37
N ASN A 434 6.05 0.53 36.72
CA ASN A 434 6.42 0.79 35.33
C ASN A 434 5.79 -0.18 34.30
N LYS A 435 4.74 -0.92 34.69
CA LYS A 435 4.03 -1.87 33.82
C LYS A 435 2.82 -1.18 33.18
N GLY A 436 2.91 -0.90 31.88
CA GLY A 436 1.78 -0.36 31.10
C GLY A 436 1.35 1.07 31.49
N VAL A 437 2.24 1.87 32.09
CA VAL A 437 1.95 3.21 32.60
C VAL A 437 1.85 4.22 31.45
N THR A 438 0.66 4.38 30.86
CA THR A 438 0.40 5.24 29.69
C THR A 438 -0.96 5.92 29.77
N TRP A 439 -1.11 7.08 29.12
CA TRP A 439 -2.42 7.74 28.97
C TRP A 439 -3.46 6.85 28.28
N ARG A 440 -3.03 6.00 27.33
CA ARG A 440 -3.91 4.99 26.72
C ARG A 440 -4.51 4.03 27.75
N LYS A 441 -3.72 3.55 28.69
CA LYS A 441 -4.22 2.67 29.77
C LYS A 441 -5.17 3.41 30.71
N VAL A 442 -4.97 4.71 30.94
CA VAL A 442 -5.90 5.55 31.72
C VAL A 442 -7.27 5.61 31.06
N LEU A 443 -7.32 5.92 29.76
CA LEU A 443 -8.59 5.97 29.02
C LEU A 443 -9.26 4.60 28.94
N GLN A 444 -8.49 3.52 28.73
CA GLN A 444 -9.03 2.16 28.76
C GLN A 444 -9.72 1.85 30.10
N VAL A 445 -9.12 2.22 31.24
CA VAL A 445 -9.77 2.03 32.54
C VAL A 445 -11.04 2.85 32.67
N CYS A 446 -11.11 4.04 32.07
CA CYS A 446 -12.35 4.82 32.08
C CYS A 446 -13.44 4.19 31.20
N ASP A 447 -13.05 3.56 30.08
CA ASP A 447 -13.95 2.84 29.18
C ASP A 447 -14.49 1.55 29.81
N ASP A 448 -13.68 0.85 30.59
CA ASP A 448 -14.08 -0.38 31.29
C ASP A 448 -15.12 -0.10 32.41
N TYR A 449 -15.17 1.15 32.92
CA TYR A 449 -16.02 1.56 34.04
C TYR A 449 -16.76 2.88 33.76
N PRO A 450 -17.64 2.95 32.75
CA PRO A 450 -18.22 4.21 32.27
C PRO A 450 -19.15 4.87 33.30
N ASP A 451 -19.86 4.09 34.12
CA ASP A 451 -20.75 4.62 35.16
C ASP A 451 -19.99 5.34 36.28
N GLN A 452 -18.79 4.87 36.60
CA GLN A 452 -17.95 5.43 37.67
C GLN A 452 -16.99 6.51 37.13
N LEU A 453 -16.48 6.34 35.90
CA LEU A 453 -15.36 7.11 35.36
C LEU A 453 -15.66 7.86 34.06
N GLY A 454 -16.90 7.83 33.56
CA GLY A 454 -17.27 8.51 32.30
C GLY A 454 -17.00 10.02 32.31
N ARG A 455 -17.18 10.68 33.48
CA ARG A 455 -16.79 12.10 33.63
C ARG A 455 -15.28 12.30 33.58
N VAL A 456 -14.52 11.41 34.22
CA VAL A 456 -13.05 11.45 34.22
C VAL A 456 -12.53 11.27 32.80
N LYS A 457 -13.12 10.35 32.03
CA LYS A 457 -12.82 10.16 30.61
C LYS A 457 -12.89 11.47 29.83
N ALA A 458 -14.04 12.14 29.88
CA ALA A 458 -14.25 13.38 29.14
C ALA A 458 -13.26 14.50 29.56
N GLU A 459 -12.93 14.58 30.85
CA GLU A 459 -11.96 15.55 31.36
C GLU A 459 -10.51 15.22 30.90
N VAL A 460 -10.14 13.93 30.88
CA VAL A 460 -8.84 13.47 30.38
C VAL A 460 -8.72 13.65 28.86
N GLU A 461 -9.74 13.31 28.07
CA GLU A 461 -9.75 13.53 26.61
C GLU A 461 -9.60 15.01 26.26
N LYS A 462 -10.31 15.89 26.99
CA LYS A 462 -10.17 17.34 26.85
C LYS A 462 -8.76 17.82 27.22
N PHE A 463 -8.16 17.24 28.25
CA PHE A 463 -6.79 17.55 28.63
C PHE A 463 -5.79 17.11 27.56
N LEU A 464 -5.88 15.89 27.08
CA LEU A 464 -4.98 15.34 26.05
C LEU A 464 -5.03 16.15 24.74
N SER A 465 -6.14 16.85 24.50
CA SER A 465 -6.31 17.75 23.36
C SER A 465 -5.89 19.20 23.65
N SER A 466 -5.37 19.52 24.84
CA SER A 466 -5.03 20.89 25.26
C SER A 466 -3.55 21.23 25.09
N ASP A 467 -3.22 22.50 24.87
CA ASP A 467 -1.83 22.99 24.78
C ASP A 467 -0.98 22.54 25.98
N ARG A 468 -1.58 22.50 27.17
CA ARG A 468 -0.91 22.02 28.39
C ARG A 468 -0.47 20.56 28.29
N ALA A 469 -1.22 19.68 27.64
CA ALA A 469 -0.77 18.31 27.44
C ALA A 469 0.39 18.25 26.43
N HIS A 470 0.29 19.01 25.33
CA HIS A 470 1.32 19.12 24.31
C HIS A 470 2.65 19.67 24.85
N ASP A 471 2.60 20.59 25.83
CA ASP A 471 3.79 21.15 26.47
C ASP A 471 4.46 20.19 27.47
N ASN A 472 3.70 19.29 28.08
CA ASN A 472 4.17 18.45 29.19
C ASN A 472 4.47 16.99 28.78
N TYR A 473 4.03 16.53 27.61
CA TYR A 473 4.13 15.14 27.15
C TYR A 473 4.51 15.08 25.68
#